data_AF-A0A369LTZ5-F1
#
_entry.id   AF-A0A369LTZ5-F1
#
_cell.length_a   1.000
_cell.length_b   1.000
_cell.length_c   1.000
_cell.angle_alpha   90.00
_cell.angle_beta   90.00
_cell.angle_gamma   90.00
#
_symmetry.space_group_name_H-M   'P 1'
#
loop_
_entity.id
_entity.type
_entity.pdbx_description
1 polymer ?
#
loop_
_entity_poly.entity_id
_entity_poly.type
_entity_poly.pdbx_seq_one_letter_code
_entity_poly.pdbx_strand_id
1 'polypeptide(L)'
;MQNEAIAREFAAYYDLFNKYRDDYRIDEILAGGDVAGIIERATEAEFDERLSLVGLLLDAVCGDMADIVAETDVLVALRDDLRGLKPAAEEGGDVRGLLDELERTRTSQLELGVAAGNLSKGRRATAEAELDVLVALRQAVDGAAPEDAFALASQAFAARAAALQERAAGVEQRLARAFAFVEASFGDAQEMVVFTTELTSRTSSARYIAQYGSQSYFAHNQDMILSDRQRELRRRVEDLDV
;
A
#
# COMPACT_ATOMS: atom_id res chain seq x y z
N MET A 1 14.19 -27.01 -24.90
CA MET A 1 14.80 -25.92 -25.70
C MET A 1 13.91 -24.68 -25.87
N GLN A 2 12.66 -24.65 -25.37
CA GLN A 2 11.79 -23.44 -25.40
C GLN A 2 12.02 -22.43 -24.25
N ASN A 3 12.94 -22.68 -23.33
CA ASN A 3 13.13 -21.85 -22.12
C ASN A 3 14.23 -20.78 -22.29
N GLU A 4 15.25 -21.04 -23.10
CA GLU A 4 16.43 -20.16 -23.21
C GLU A 4 16.21 -18.90 -24.06
N ALA A 5 15.30 -18.95 -25.04
CA ALA A 5 14.97 -17.80 -25.88
C ALA A 5 14.02 -16.85 -25.14
N ILE A 6 12.99 -17.39 -24.48
CA ILE A 6 12.06 -16.62 -23.64
C ILE A 6 12.80 -15.98 -22.46
N ALA A 7 13.72 -16.72 -21.81
CA ALA A 7 14.52 -16.17 -20.73
C ALA A 7 15.47 -15.04 -21.18
N ARG A 8 16.05 -15.13 -22.39
CA ARG A 8 16.90 -14.07 -22.97
C ARG A 8 16.11 -12.83 -23.34
N GLU A 9 14.94 -13.01 -23.93
CA GLU A 9 14.05 -11.92 -24.30
C GLU A 9 13.51 -11.22 -23.04
N PHE A 10 13.12 -11.98 -22.02
CA PHE A 10 12.72 -11.43 -20.71
C PHE A 10 13.86 -10.69 -20.01
N ALA A 11 15.10 -11.22 -20.06
CA ALA A 11 16.26 -10.53 -19.51
C ALA A 11 16.54 -9.21 -20.24
N ALA A 12 16.43 -9.19 -21.57
CA ALA A 12 16.61 -7.96 -22.35
C ALA A 12 15.53 -6.90 -22.04
N TYR A 13 14.26 -7.29 -21.87
CA TYR A 13 13.19 -6.39 -21.45
C TYR A 13 13.40 -5.89 -20.01
N TYR A 14 13.82 -6.75 -19.09
CA TYR A 14 14.10 -6.39 -17.71
C TYR A 14 15.31 -5.44 -17.58
N ASP A 15 16.36 -5.67 -18.35
CA ASP A 15 17.54 -4.80 -18.39
C ASP A 15 17.18 -3.43 -18.98
N LEU A 16 16.34 -3.40 -20.02
CA LEU A 16 15.84 -2.15 -20.60
C LEU A 16 14.94 -1.39 -19.61
N PHE A 17 14.07 -2.09 -18.89
CA PHE A 17 13.23 -1.51 -17.85
C PHE A 17 14.05 -0.88 -16.72
N ASN A 18 15.08 -1.57 -16.21
CA ASN A 18 15.96 -1.02 -15.18
C ASN A 18 16.79 0.16 -15.70
N LYS A 19 17.28 0.07 -16.94
CA LYS A 19 17.98 1.18 -17.59
C LYS A 19 17.09 2.42 -17.64
N TYR A 20 15.84 2.28 -18.08
CA TYR A 20 14.90 3.40 -18.12
C TYR A 20 14.53 3.91 -16.72
N ARG A 21 14.44 3.04 -15.72
CA ARG A 21 14.22 3.46 -14.33
C ARG A 21 15.31 4.42 -13.85
N ASP A 22 16.58 4.07 -14.08
CA ASP A 22 17.73 4.87 -13.67
C ASP A 22 17.83 6.16 -14.51
N ASP A 23 17.62 6.03 -15.82
CA ASP A 23 17.70 7.13 -16.79
C ASP A 23 16.63 8.21 -16.56
N TYR A 24 15.41 7.82 -16.23
CA TYR A 24 14.28 8.73 -16.01
C TYR A 24 14.09 9.13 -14.54
N ARG A 25 14.90 8.59 -13.62
CA ARG A 25 14.92 8.99 -12.20
C ARG A 25 13.51 9.02 -11.59
N ILE A 26 12.76 7.91 -11.74
CA ILE A 26 11.35 7.78 -11.35
C ILE A 26 11.06 8.32 -9.94
N ASP A 27 11.94 8.02 -8.99
CA ASP A 27 11.77 8.48 -7.61
C ASP A 27 11.85 10.00 -7.46
N GLU A 28 12.64 10.69 -8.30
CA GLU A 28 12.71 12.15 -8.32
C GLU A 28 11.43 12.77 -8.90
N ILE A 29 10.88 12.17 -9.96
CA ILE A 29 9.58 12.57 -10.52
C ILE A 29 8.50 12.51 -9.44
N LEU A 30 8.41 11.38 -8.75
CA LEU A 30 7.40 11.16 -7.72
C LEU A 30 7.66 11.98 -6.44
N ALA A 31 8.91 12.35 -6.17
CA ALA A 31 9.27 13.27 -5.08
C ALA A 31 8.99 14.74 -5.40
N GLY A 32 8.77 15.09 -6.67
CA GLY A 32 8.57 16.47 -7.13
C GLY A 32 9.89 17.26 -7.21
N GLY A 33 10.97 16.59 -7.63
CA GLY A 33 12.27 17.21 -7.85
C GLY A 33 12.35 18.05 -9.13
N ASP A 34 13.56 18.42 -9.53
CA ASP A 34 13.80 19.14 -10.78
C ASP A 34 13.78 18.18 -11.97
N VAL A 35 12.65 18.16 -12.68
CA VAL A 35 12.38 17.20 -13.75
C VAL A 35 12.30 17.85 -15.13
N ALA A 36 12.70 19.12 -15.28
CA ALA A 36 12.57 19.84 -16.56
C ALA A 36 13.31 19.13 -17.71
N GLY A 37 14.57 18.71 -17.47
CA GLY A 37 15.34 17.95 -18.45
C GLY A 37 14.81 16.52 -18.68
N ILE A 38 14.11 15.96 -17.71
CA ILE A 38 13.48 14.63 -17.83
C ILE A 38 12.23 14.72 -18.71
N ILE A 39 11.44 15.79 -18.56
CA ILE A 39 10.28 16.08 -19.42
C ILE A 39 10.74 16.29 -20.86
N GLU A 40 11.78 17.10 -21.10
CA GLU A 40 12.30 17.33 -22.45
C GLU A 40 12.71 16.01 -23.13
N ARG A 41 13.46 15.17 -22.42
CA ARG A 41 13.83 13.83 -22.90
C ARG A 41 12.61 12.96 -23.18
N ALA A 42 11.63 12.93 -22.26
CA ALA A 42 10.43 12.12 -22.41
C ALA A 42 9.62 12.55 -23.65
N THR A 43 9.48 13.87 -23.88
CA THR A 43 8.78 14.42 -25.05
C THR A 43 9.45 13.99 -26.37
N GLU A 44 10.78 13.91 -26.42
CA GLU A 44 11.52 13.49 -27.62
C GLU A 44 11.59 11.96 -27.80
N ALA A 45 11.27 11.17 -26.77
CA ALA A 45 11.36 9.72 -26.81
C ALA A 45 10.41 9.08 -27.83
N GLU A 46 10.82 7.92 -28.37
CA GLU A 46 9.94 7.11 -29.22
C GLU A 46 8.80 6.49 -28.42
N PHE A 47 7.68 6.19 -29.08
CA PHE A 47 6.45 5.74 -28.42
C PHE A 47 6.63 4.55 -27.48
N ASP A 48 7.45 3.55 -27.84
CA ASP A 48 7.71 2.38 -27.00
C ASP A 48 8.47 2.74 -25.70
N GLU A 49 9.35 3.73 -25.75
CA GLU A 49 10.06 4.25 -24.57
C GLU A 49 9.09 5.05 -23.68
N ARG A 50 8.18 5.83 -24.27
CA ARG A 50 7.12 6.54 -23.52
C ARG A 50 6.21 5.57 -22.77
N LEU A 51 5.77 4.50 -23.42
CA LEU A 51 4.98 3.45 -22.76
C LEU A 51 5.76 2.75 -21.64
N SER A 52 7.07 2.54 -21.84
CA SER A 52 7.93 1.99 -20.79
C SER A 52 8.04 2.93 -19.59
N LEU A 53 8.15 4.23 -19.81
CA LEU A 53 8.15 5.26 -18.76
C LEU A 53 6.81 5.33 -18.02
N VAL A 54 5.70 5.28 -18.73
CA VAL A 54 4.34 5.20 -18.15
C VAL A 54 4.23 3.94 -17.27
N GLY A 55 4.70 2.79 -17.75
CA GLY A 55 4.73 1.54 -16.99
C GLY A 55 5.56 1.63 -15.71
N LEU A 56 6.73 2.26 -15.77
CA LEU A 56 7.60 2.50 -14.61
C LEU A 56 6.93 3.39 -13.54
N LEU A 57 6.27 4.47 -13.96
CA LEU A 57 5.50 5.33 -13.07
C LEU A 57 4.34 4.57 -12.43
N LEU A 58 3.60 3.79 -13.21
CA LEU A 58 2.51 2.94 -12.73
C LEU A 58 2.99 1.91 -11.72
N ASP A 59 4.10 1.23 -11.99
CA ASP A 59 4.64 0.21 -11.08
C ASP A 59 5.04 0.81 -9.73
N ALA A 60 5.66 2.00 -9.74
CA ALA A 60 6.01 2.70 -8.52
C ALA A 60 4.78 3.09 -7.71
N VAL A 61 3.82 3.83 -8.30
CA VAL A 61 2.64 4.31 -7.56
C VAL A 61 1.68 3.17 -7.18
N CYS A 62 1.54 2.14 -8.02
CA CYS A 62 0.72 0.98 -7.69
C CYS A 62 1.36 0.11 -6.60
N GLY A 63 2.69 0.04 -6.56
CA GLY A 63 3.44 -0.58 -5.47
C GLY A 63 3.15 0.13 -4.15
N ASP A 64 3.30 1.47 -4.14
CA ASP A 64 3.00 2.29 -2.97
C ASP A 64 1.55 2.10 -2.47
N MET A 65 0.57 2.08 -3.39
CA MET A 65 -0.83 1.82 -3.07
C MET A 65 -1.05 0.41 -2.51
N ALA A 66 -0.37 -0.60 -3.06
CA ALA A 66 -0.46 -1.97 -2.57
C ALA A 66 0.07 -2.09 -1.14
N ASP A 67 1.16 -1.39 -0.81
CA ASP A 67 1.71 -1.36 0.54
C ASP A 67 0.74 -0.71 1.54
N ILE A 68 0.12 0.44 1.19
CA ILE A 68 -0.91 1.08 2.02
C ILE A 68 -2.05 0.12 2.29
N VAL A 69 -2.54 -0.50 1.22
CA VAL A 69 -3.70 -1.38 1.26
C VAL A 69 -3.41 -2.68 2.05
N ALA A 70 -2.20 -3.22 1.95
CA ALA A 70 -1.79 -4.38 2.74
C ALA A 70 -1.68 -4.05 4.23
N GLU A 71 -1.08 -2.90 4.57
CA GLU A 71 -0.97 -2.46 5.96
C GLU A 71 -2.33 -2.07 6.56
N THR A 72 -3.24 -1.54 5.75
CA THR A 72 -4.62 -1.33 6.15
C THR A 72 -5.28 -2.62 6.63
N ASP A 73 -5.14 -3.71 5.86
CA ASP A 73 -5.73 -4.99 6.22
C ASP A 73 -5.21 -5.49 7.57
N VAL A 74 -3.90 -5.34 7.81
CA VAL A 74 -3.25 -5.66 9.08
C VAL A 74 -3.85 -4.84 10.22
N LEU A 75 -3.93 -3.52 10.08
CA LEU A 75 -4.46 -2.65 11.14
C LEU A 75 -5.95 -2.90 11.39
N VAL A 76 -6.74 -3.20 10.37
CA VAL A 76 -8.16 -3.55 10.54
C VAL A 76 -8.31 -4.84 11.34
N ALA A 77 -7.52 -5.87 11.04
CA ALA A 77 -7.54 -7.13 11.78
C ALA A 77 -7.16 -6.90 13.27
N LEU A 78 -6.12 -6.12 13.53
CA LEU A 78 -5.64 -5.87 14.89
C LEU A 78 -6.54 -4.92 15.69
N ARG A 79 -7.23 -3.99 15.03
CA ARG A 79 -8.28 -3.19 15.67
C ARG A 79 -9.38 -4.10 16.23
N ASP A 80 -9.80 -5.08 15.45
CA ASP A 80 -10.86 -6.00 15.86
C ASP A 80 -10.38 -6.91 17.01
N ASP A 81 -9.12 -7.34 17.00
CA ASP A 81 -8.49 -8.05 18.11
C ASP A 81 -8.43 -7.18 19.39
N LEU A 82 -7.94 -5.93 19.30
CA LEU A 82 -7.88 -5.02 20.45
C LEU A 82 -9.26 -4.69 21.03
N ARG A 83 -10.28 -4.52 20.18
CA ARG A 83 -11.67 -4.38 20.63
C ARG A 83 -12.16 -5.61 21.38
N GLY A 84 -11.74 -6.81 20.97
CA GLY A 84 -12.04 -8.06 21.67
C GLY A 84 -11.34 -8.17 23.04
N LEU A 85 -10.15 -7.59 23.18
CA LEU A 85 -9.39 -7.59 24.44
C LEU A 85 -9.88 -6.55 25.46
N LYS A 86 -10.50 -5.46 24.99
CA LYS A 86 -10.93 -4.33 25.83
C LYS A 86 -11.76 -4.71 27.07
N PRO A 87 -12.79 -5.58 26.99
CA PRO A 87 -13.58 -5.94 28.17
C PRO A 87 -12.75 -6.66 29.23
N ALA A 88 -11.87 -7.58 28.82
CA ALA A 88 -10.99 -8.29 29.75
C ALA A 88 -9.98 -7.35 30.41
N ALA A 89 -9.50 -6.33 29.69
CA ALA A 89 -8.64 -5.31 30.25
C ALA A 89 -9.36 -4.42 31.28
N GLU A 90 -10.61 -4.01 31.01
CA GLU A 90 -11.43 -3.21 31.92
C GLU A 90 -11.78 -3.98 33.22
N GLU A 91 -11.84 -5.30 33.16
CA GLU A 91 -12.02 -6.19 34.32
C GLU A 91 -10.72 -6.45 35.11
N GLY A 92 -9.61 -5.78 34.74
CA GLY A 92 -8.30 -5.93 35.40
C GLY A 92 -7.49 -7.12 34.92
N GLY A 93 -7.78 -7.65 33.73
CA GLY A 93 -7.05 -8.73 33.10
C GLY A 93 -5.61 -8.35 32.71
N ASP A 94 -4.74 -9.37 32.64
CA ASP A 94 -3.36 -9.20 32.19
C ASP A 94 -3.31 -8.98 30.67
N VAL A 95 -3.31 -7.71 30.25
CA VAL A 95 -3.26 -7.29 28.84
C VAL A 95 -2.04 -7.86 28.12
N ARG A 96 -0.88 -7.93 28.79
CA ARG A 96 0.32 -8.50 28.20
C ARG A 96 0.12 -9.99 27.93
N GLY A 97 -0.39 -10.73 28.91
CA GLY A 97 -0.71 -12.15 28.77
C GLY A 97 -1.75 -12.42 27.68
N LEU A 98 -2.73 -11.53 27.52
CA LEU A 98 -3.73 -11.60 26.45
C LEU A 98 -3.11 -11.38 25.05
N LEU A 99 -2.22 -10.40 24.91
CA LEU A 99 -1.47 -10.18 23.67
C LEU A 99 -0.53 -11.35 23.36
N ASP A 100 0.13 -11.92 24.38
CA ASP A 100 0.96 -13.13 24.23
C ASP A 100 0.14 -14.33 23.72
N GLU A 101 -1.08 -14.53 24.24
CA GLU A 101 -1.96 -15.62 23.80
C GLU A 101 -2.46 -15.41 22.36
N LEU A 102 -2.76 -14.16 22.00
CA LEU A 102 -3.14 -13.79 20.64
C LEU A 102 -1.99 -14.05 19.65
N GLU A 103 -0.77 -13.64 19.98
CA GLU A 103 0.44 -13.89 19.18
C GLU A 103 0.68 -15.40 18.99
N ARG A 104 0.58 -16.19 20.06
CA ARG A 104 0.70 -17.66 19.99
C ARG A 104 -0.36 -18.30 19.11
N THR A 105 -1.60 -17.83 19.23
CA THR A 105 -2.73 -18.32 18.43
C THR A 105 -2.50 -18.04 16.95
N ARG A 106 -2.14 -16.79 16.59
CA ARG A 106 -1.87 -16.38 15.20
C ARG A 106 -0.66 -17.11 14.61
N THR A 107 0.41 -17.27 15.40
CA THR A 107 1.60 -18.05 15.00
C THR A 107 1.22 -19.50 14.69
N SER A 108 0.47 -20.14 15.58
CA SER A 108 0.03 -21.53 15.38
C SER A 108 -0.85 -21.68 14.13
N GLN A 109 -1.75 -20.73 13.87
CA GLN A 109 -2.59 -20.73 12.67
C GLN A 109 -1.77 -20.58 11.39
N LEU A 110 -0.78 -19.69 11.40
CA LEU A 110 0.14 -19.49 10.29
C LEU A 110 0.94 -20.76 9.99
N GLU A 111 1.54 -21.37 11.01
CA GLU A 111 2.31 -22.62 10.89
C GLU A 111 1.46 -23.76 10.32
N LEU A 112 0.23 -23.94 10.84
CA LEU A 112 -0.70 -24.95 10.35
C LEU A 112 -1.09 -24.70 8.88
N GLY A 113 -1.36 -23.45 8.50
CA GLY A 113 -1.69 -23.08 7.13
C GLY A 113 -0.54 -23.32 6.15
N VAL A 114 0.70 -23.00 6.57
CA VAL A 114 1.92 -23.28 5.80
C VAL A 114 2.13 -24.79 5.65
N ALA A 115 2.01 -25.56 6.74
CA ALA A 115 2.17 -27.01 6.71
C ALA A 115 1.10 -27.70 5.84
N ALA A 116 -0.12 -27.16 5.81
CA ALA A 116 -1.20 -27.65 4.97
C ALA A 116 -1.07 -27.25 3.49
N GLY A 117 -0.12 -26.38 3.12
CA GLY A 117 0.09 -25.93 1.74
C GLY A 117 -1.08 -25.13 1.15
N ASN A 118 -2.00 -24.64 1.98
CA ASN A 118 -3.22 -23.96 1.55
C ASN A 118 -3.15 -22.42 1.67
N LEU A 119 -2.00 -21.89 2.11
CA LEU A 119 -1.77 -20.45 2.24
C LEU A 119 -1.15 -19.88 0.97
N SER A 120 -1.80 -18.89 0.37
CA SER A 120 -1.20 -18.14 -0.74
C SER A 120 -0.04 -17.27 -0.21
N LYS A 121 0.91 -16.92 -1.08
CA LYS A 121 2.03 -16.03 -0.73
C LYS A 121 1.56 -14.71 -0.11
N GLY A 122 0.50 -14.10 -0.66
CA GLY A 122 -0.07 -12.87 -0.12
C GLY A 122 -0.67 -13.04 1.28
N ARG A 123 -1.47 -14.10 1.49
CA ARG A 123 -2.05 -14.38 2.83
C ARG A 123 -0.98 -14.67 3.87
N ARG A 124 0.10 -15.34 3.47
CA ARG A 124 1.26 -15.56 4.32
C ARG A 124 1.91 -14.25 4.74
N ALA A 125 2.22 -13.38 3.79
CA ALA A 125 2.84 -12.08 4.06
C ALA A 125 1.97 -11.20 4.97
N THR A 126 0.65 -11.19 4.77
CA THR A 126 -0.28 -10.46 5.66
C THR A 126 -0.24 -11.01 7.08
N ALA A 127 -0.28 -12.34 7.26
CA ALA A 127 -0.23 -12.96 8.58
C ALA A 127 1.11 -12.72 9.30
N GLU A 128 2.23 -12.76 8.56
CA GLU A 128 3.56 -12.41 9.08
C GLU A 128 3.58 -10.93 9.54
N ALA A 129 3.02 -10.01 8.74
CA ALA A 129 2.92 -8.60 9.11
C ALA A 129 1.99 -8.33 10.32
N GLU A 130 0.89 -9.10 10.47
CA GLU A 130 0.03 -9.05 11.66
C GLU A 130 0.83 -9.41 12.93
N LEU A 131 1.66 -10.46 12.86
CA LEU A 131 2.52 -10.88 13.97
C LEU A 131 3.55 -9.81 14.33
N ASP A 132 4.19 -9.20 13.35
CA ASP A 132 5.18 -8.12 13.60
C ASP A 132 4.55 -6.94 14.35
N VAL A 133 3.32 -6.56 14.00
CA VAL A 133 2.62 -5.48 14.70
C VAL A 133 2.16 -5.93 16.09
N LEU A 134 1.70 -7.18 16.26
CA LEU A 134 1.38 -7.72 17.59
C LEU A 134 2.59 -7.70 18.53
N VAL A 135 3.77 -8.08 18.03
CA VAL A 135 5.02 -8.00 18.79
C VAL A 135 5.31 -6.56 19.22
N ALA A 136 5.10 -5.58 18.33
CA ALA A 136 5.28 -4.17 18.66
C ALA A 136 4.28 -3.68 19.73
N LEU A 137 3.00 -4.09 19.65
CA LEU A 137 2.00 -3.77 20.67
C LEU A 137 2.35 -4.39 22.02
N ARG A 138 2.83 -5.63 22.03
CA ARG A 138 3.30 -6.30 23.24
C ARG A 138 4.49 -5.58 23.86
N GLN A 139 5.46 -5.18 23.05
CA GLN A 139 6.61 -4.40 23.52
C GLN A 139 6.19 -3.05 24.11
N ALA A 140 5.14 -2.42 23.56
CA ALA A 140 4.62 -1.16 24.09
C ALA A 140 4.02 -1.27 25.51
N VAL A 141 3.60 -2.47 25.92
CA VAL A 141 3.04 -2.72 27.27
C VAL A 141 4.02 -3.40 28.22
N ASP A 142 5.27 -3.63 27.80
CA ASP A 142 6.27 -4.29 28.64
C ASP A 142 6.58 -3.46 29.90
N GLY A 143 6.27 -4.01 31.07
CA GLY A 143 6.50 -3.34 32.36
C GLY A 143 5.45 -2.29 32.73
N ALA A 144 4.37 -2.18 31.94
CA ALA A 144 3.24 -1.32 32.26
C ALA A 144 2.50 -1.81 33.51
N ALA A 145 1.90 -0.87 34.25
CA ALA A 145 0.93 -1.21 35.28
C ALA A 145 -0.33 -1.81 34.61
N PRO A 146 -1.03 -2.78 35.24
CA PRO A 146 -2.22 -3.41 34.66
C PRO A 146 -3.27 -2.41 34.16
N GLU A 147 -3.49 -1.34 34.92
CA GLU A 147 -4.43 -0.26 34.60
C GLU A 147 -4.03 0.58 33.37
N ASP A 148 -2.74 0.64 33.04
CA ASP A 148 -2.21 1.45 31.93
C ASP A 148 -1.95 0.61 30.66
N ALA A 149 -1.81 -0.70 30.80
CA ALA A 149 -1.36 -1.58 29.73
C ALA A 149 -2.25 -1.51 28.48
N PHE A 150 -3.58 -1.52 28.64
CA PHE A 150 -4.48 -1.40 27.49
C PHE A 150 -4.37 -0.03 26.81
N ALA A 151 -4.26 1.04 27.60
CA ALA A 151 -4.11 2.38 27.07
C ALA A 151 -2.81 2.52 26.25
N LEU A 152 -1.71 1.91 26.71
CA LEU A 152 -0.44 1.90 25.98
C LEU A 152 -0.50 1.10 24.68
N ALA A 153 -1.14 -0.08 24.69
CA ALA A 153 -1.38 -0.85 23.47
C ALA A 153 -2.22 -0.06 22.46
N SER A 154 -3.32 0.57 22.91
CA SER A 154 -4.17 1.40 22.05
C SER A 154 -3.44 2.63 21.50
N GLN A 155 -2.58 3.27 22.29
CA GLN A 155 -1.74 4.39 21.84
C GLN A 155 -0.74 3.94 20.76
N ALA A 156 -0.08 2.80 20.94
CA ALA A 156 0.85 2.25 19.95
C ALA A 156 0.13 1.90 18.63
N PHE A 157 -1.06 1.31 18.73
CA PHE A 157 -1.92 1.05 17.57
C PHE A 157 -2.33 2.36 16.86
N ALA A 158 -2.82 3.35 17.62
CA ALA A 158 -3.25 4.63 17.08
C ALA A 158 -2.10 5.40 16.39
N ALA A 159 -0.90 5.37 16.97
CA ALA A 159 0.29 5.96 16.35
C ALA A 159 0.60 5.32 14.99
N ARG A 160 0.43 3.99 14.87
CA ARG A 160 0.63 3.28 13.62
C ARG A 160 -0.46 3.59 12.58
N ALA A 161 -1.71 3.69 13.03
CA ALA A 161 -2.83 4.12 12.17
C ALA A 161 -2.62 5.56 11.64
N ALA A 162 -2.15 6.48 12.47
CA ALA A 162 -1.81 7.84 12.06
C ALA A 162 -0.68 7.86 11.04
N ALA A 163 0.40 7.11 11.26
CA ALA A 163 1.50 6.99 10.31
C ALA A 163 1.05 6.41 8.95
N LEU A 164 0.11 5.46 8.94
CA LEU A 164 -0.48 4.93 7.70
C LEU A 164 -1.28 6.02 6.96
N GLN A 165 -2.05 6.84 7.67
CA GLN A 165 -2.80 7.94 7.08
C GLN A 165 -1.86 8.98 6.44
N GLU A 166 -0.77 9.35 7.13
CA GLU A 166 0.24 10.26 6.58
C GLU A 166 0.90 9.69 5.32
N ARG A 167 1.26 8.40 5.35
CA ARG A 167 1.82 7.72 4.18
C ARG A 167 0.83 7.67 3.02
N ALA A 168 -0.45 7.37 3.27
CA ALA A 168 -1.48 7.39 2.24
C ALA A 168 -1.61 8.78 1.59
N ALA A 169 -1.59 9.85 2.39
CA ALA A 169 -1.55 11.22 1.85
C ALA A 169 -0.29 11.48 0.99
N GLY A 170 0.86 10.92 1.39
CA GLY A 170 2.09 10.94 0.59
C GLY A 170 1.96 10.19 -0.74
N VAL A 171 1.29 9.04 -0.76
CA VAL A 171 1.02 8.26 -1.99
C VAL A 171 0.13 9.05 -2.95
N GLU A 172 -0.89 9.75 -2.46
CA GLU A 172 -1.72 10.64 -3.29
C GLU A 172 -0.88 11.77 -3.91
N GLN A 173 0.04 12.39 -3.15
CA GLN A 173 0.93 13.41 -3.71
C GLN A 173 1.86 12.84 -4.80
N ARG A 174 2.39 11.63 -4.59
CA ARG A 174 3.21 10.92 -5.59
C ARG A 174 2.41 10.63 -6.86
N LEU A 175 1.17 10.16 -6.72
CA LEU A 175 0.26 9.94 -7.84
C LEU A 175 -0.06 11.24 -8.59
N ALA A 176 -0.35 12.33 -7.88
CA ALA A 176 -0.60 13.63 -8.50
C ALA A 176 0.61 14.12 -9.31
N ARG A 177 1.83 13.90 -8.82
CA ARG A 177 3.07 14.23 -9.54
C ARG A 177 3.29 13.34 -10.76
N ALA A 178 2.96 12.05 -10.68
CA ALA A 178 2.96 11.18 -11.85
C ALA A 178 2.01 11.68 -12.93
N PHE A 179 0.77 12.02 -12.57
CA PHE A 179 -0.20 12.61 -13.51
C PHE A 179 0.33 13.90 -14.15
N ALA A 180 0.82 14.83 -13.33
CA ALA A 180 1.38 16.09 -13.82
C ALA A 180 2.59 15.88 -14.75
N PHE A 181 3.43 14.88 -14.47
CA PHE A 181 4.56 14.53 -15.32
C PHE A 181 4.11 13.96 -16.68
N VAL A 182 3.14 13.04 -16.68
CA VAL A 182 2.57 12.47 -17.91
C VAL A 182 1.92 13.58 -18.75
N GLU A 183 1.16 14.47 -18.13
CA GLU A 183 0.55 15.63 -18.79
C GLU A 183 1.60 16.59 -19.36
N ALA A 184 2.64 16.93 -18.59
CA ALA A 184 3.69 17.82 -19.06
C ALA A 184 4.55 17.23 -20.19
N SER A 185 4.76 15.91 -20.20
CA SER A 185 5.60 15.23 -21.18
C SER A 185 4.86 14.88 -22.46
N PHE A 186 3.59 14.47 -22.35
CA PHE A 186 2.82 13.85 -23.42
C PHE A 186 1.46 14.54 -23.69
N GLY A 187 0.96 15.38 -22.79
CA GLY A 187 -0.37 15.99 -22.87
C GLY A 187 -1.50 14.98 -22.69
N ASP A 188 -2.67 15.29 -23.26
CA ASP A 188 -3.85 14.39 -23.32
C ASP A 188 -3.73 13.29 -24.38
N ALA A 189 -2.50 12.83 -24.63
CA ALA A 189 -2.21 11.80 -25.61
C ALA A 189 -2.56 10.39 -25.10
N GLN A 190 -2.26 9.40 -25.93
CA GLN A 190 -2.54 7.98 -25.66
C GLN A 190 -1.92 7.49 -24.34
N GLU A 191 -0.79 8.07 -23.93
CA GLU A 191 -0.07 7.79 -22.69
C GLU A 191 -0.91 8.10 -21.45
N MET A 192 -1.65 9.22 -21.44
CA MET A 192 -2.55 9.58 -20.33
C MET A 192 -3.72 8.59 -20.20
N VAL A 193 -4.26 8.15 -21.34
CA VAL A 193 -5.31 7.12 -21.38
C VAL A 193 -4.79 5.81 -20.80
N VAL A 194 -3.61 5.34 -21.26
CA VAL A 194 -2.96 4.12 -20.75
C VAL A 194 -2.69 4.22 -19.26
N PHE A 195 -2.13 5.35 -18.79
CA PHE A 195 -1.87 5.56 -17.37
C PHE A 195 -3.15 5.43 -16.54
N THR A 196 -4.22 6.08 -16.96
CA THR A 196 -5.49 6.11 -16.23
C THR A 196 -6.20 4.73 -16.21
N THR A 197 -6.23 4.03 -17.35
CA THR A 197 -6.87 2.71 -17.44
C THR A 197 -6.10 1.66 -16.66
N GLU A 198 -4.77 1.60 -16.80
CA GLU A 198 -3.95 0.62 -16.10
C GLU A 198 -3.87 0.87 -14.58
N LEU A 199 -4.00 2.12 -14.14
CA LEU A 199 -4.09 2.42 -12.71
C LEU A 199 -5.28 1.71 -12.06
N THR A 200 -6.41 1.54 -12.77
CA THR A 200 -7.60 0.85 -12.22
C THR A 200 -7.79 -0.59 -12.68
N SER A 201 -6.97 -1.08 -13.61
CA SER A 201 -6.96 -2.50 -13.99
C SER A 201 -6.41 -3.39 -12.86
N ARG A 202 -5.53 -2.84 -12.02
CA ARG A 202 -4.86 -3.54 -10.92
C ARG A 202 -5.72 -3.54 -9.64
N THR A 203 -5.80 -4.68 -8.97
CA THR A 203 -6.69 -4.88 -7.80
C THR A 203 -6.36 -3.96 -6.63
N SER A 204 -5.08 -3.81 -6.28
CA SER A 204 -4.66 -3.04 -5.10
C SER A 204 -4.88 -1.55 -5.27
N SER A 205 -4.55 -0.97 -6.42
CA SER A 205 -4.75 0.44 -6.72
C SER A 205 -6.23 0.79 -6.83
N ALA A 206 -7.05 -0.06 -7.47
CA ALA A 206 -8.50 0.11 -7.46
C ALA A 206 -9.07 0.10 -6.04
N ARG A 207 -8.60 -0.82 -5.18
CA ARG A 207 -9.00 -0.87 -3.76
C ARG A 207 -8.54 0.37 -3.00
N TYR A 208 -7.31 0.83 -3.23
CA TYR A 208 -6.79 2.06 -2.63
C TYR A 208 -7.68 3.26 -2.99
N ILE A 209 -7.96 3.49 -4.28
CA ILE A 209 -8.80 4.60 -4.75
C ILE A 209 -10.21 4.50 -4.16
N ALA A 210 -10.77 3.29 -4.05
CA ALA A 210 -12.08 3.10 -3.45
C ALA A 210 -12.09 3.46 -1.95
N GLN A 211 -11.02 3.12 -1.21
CA GLN A 211 -10.96 3.27 0.24
C GLN A 211 -10.53 4.67 0.69
N TYR A 212 -9.48 5.21 0.07
CA TYR A 212 -8.86 6.49 0.45
C TYR A 212 -9.36 7.66 -0.40
N GLY A 213 -9.90 7.38 -1.59
CA GLY A 213 -10.14 8.39 -2.62
C GLY A 213 -8.85 8.82 -3.30
N SER A 214 -8.95 9.38 -4.51
CA SER A 214 -7.83 10.01 -5.20
C SER A 214 -8.32 11.16 -6.06
N GLN A 215 -7.98 12.39 -5.65
CA GLN A 215 -8.40 13.59 -6.38
C GLN A 215 -7.70 13.68 -7.72
N SER A 216 -6.41 13.32 -7.79
CA SER A 216 -5.67 13.30 -9.05
C SER A 216 -6.32 12.33 -10.03
N TYR A 217 -6.69 11.12 -9.59
CA TYR A 217 -7.37 10.18 -10.47
C TYR A 217 -8.71 10.70 -10.99
N PHE A 218 -9.56 11.25 -10.11
CA PHE A 218 -10.89 11.75 -10.52
C PHE A 218 -10.81 12.97 -11.43
N ALA A 219 -9.76 13.79 -11.34
CA ALA A 219 -9.55 14.91 -12.25
C ALA A 219 -9.29 14.43 -13.70
N HIS A 220 -8.59 13.30 -13.85
CA HIS A 220 -8.23 12.73 -15.16
C HIS A 220 -9.19 11.63 -15.65
N ASN A 221 -10.14 11.17 -14.81
CA ASN A 221 -11.17 10.22 -15.21
C ASN A 221 -12.59 10.74 -14.91
N GLN A 222 -13.17 11.48 -15.85
CA GLN A 222 -14.51 12.07 -15.71
C GLN A 222 -15.67 11.04 -15.75
N ASP A 223 -15.42 9.78 -16.14
CA ASP A 223 -16.49 8.79 -16.38
C ASP A 223 -16.77 7.82 -15.23
N MET A 224 -16.19 7.99 -14.03
CA MET A 224 -16.50 7.13 -12.88
C MET A 224 -16.89 7.91 -11.62
N ILE A 225 -17.94 8.73 -11.72
CA ILE A 225 -18.71 9.14 -10.55
C ILE A 225 -19.73 8.04 -10.24
N LEU A 226 -19.34 7.06 -9.44
CA LEU A 226 -20.30 6.22 -8.73
C LEU A 226 -20.38 6.70 -7.28
N SER A 227 -21.36 7.57 -7.08
CA SER A 227 -21.83 8.06 -5.79
C SER A 227 -22.23 6.91 -4.86
N ASP A 228 -22.05 7.17 -3.58
CA ASP A 228 -22.59 6.46 -2.41
C ASP A 228 -21.75 5.38 -1.72
N ARG A 229 -20.78 4.72 -2.39
CA ARG A 229 -19.82 3.82 -1.69
C ARG A 229 -18.65 4.54 -1.01
N GLN A 230 -18.24 5.70 -1.53
CA GLN A 230 -17.08 6.46 -1.04
C GLN A 230 -17.29 7.05 0.37
N ARG A 231 -18.54 7.24 0.80
CA ARG A 231 -18.87 7.82 2.11
C ARG A 231 -18.84 6.80 3.26
N GLU A 232 -18.97 5.51 2.93
CA GLU A 232 -18.96 4.41 3.90
C GLU A 232 -17.54 3.92 4.23
N LEU A 233 -16.60 4.06 3.30
CA LEU A 233 -15.20 3.64 3.48
C LEU A 233 -14.36 4.67 4.23
N ARG A 234 -14.63 5.97 4.06
CA ARG A 234 -14.02 7.04 4.87
C ARG A 234 -14.30 6.85 6.37
N ARG A 235 -15.51 6.40 6.70
CA ARG A 235 -15.90 6.00 8.07
C ARG A 235 -15.07 4.85 8.64
N ARG A 236 -14.59 3.89 7.84
CA ARG A 236 -13.80 2.77 8.36
C ARG A 236 -12.39 3.15 8.79
N VAL A 237 -11.83 4.21 8.19
CA VAL A 237 -10.52 4.78 8.55
C VAL A 237 -10.69 5.86 9.64
N GLU A 238 -11.82 6.56 9.68
CA GLU A 238 -12.17 7.50 10.76
C GLU A 238 -12.61 6.76 12.06
N ASP A 239 -13.23 5.58 11.98
CA ASP A 239 -13.60 4.72 13.13
C ASP A 239 -12.42 3.84 13.62
N LEU A 240 -11.17 4.29 13.44
CA LEU A 240 -9.98 3.63 13.99
C LEU A 240 -9.76 3.94 15.49
N ASP A 241 -10.69 4.65 16.13
CA ASP A 241 -10.75 4.75 17.58
C ASP A 241 -11.10 3.38 18.20
N VAL A 242 -10.26 2.95 19.17
CA VAL A 242 -10.38 1.70 19.95
C VAL A 242 -10.62 2.03 21.41
#